data_AF-A0A6A9KVA9-F1
#
_entry.id   AF-A0A6A9KVA9-F1
#
_cell.length_a   1.000
_cell.length_b   1.000
_cell.length_c   1.000
_cell.angle_alpha   90.00
_cell.angle_beta   90.00
_cell.angle_gamma   90.00
#
_symmetry.space_group_name_H-M   'P 1'
#
loop_
_entity.id
_entity.type
_entity.pdbx_description
1 polymer ?
#
loop_
_entity_poly.entity_id
_entity_poly.type
_entity_poly.pdbx_seq_one_letter_code
_entity_poly.pdbx_strand_id
1 'polypeptide(L)'
;MSYRESIRKSVRFEVFKRDNFTCQYCGAKAPDVVLHVDHINPVSKGGDNEIINLVTACLPCNLGKSDRLLSDTSMLDRQRAQLEDLNERREQLEMMLAWRDELQSFGEETVQLIADRITARMVGHSVNEHGKTVIRKWIKKFSVEEILDALDIAADKLSTAPDQEEVLECFDAIPRICVTRRLPEAKQKMLYARGILRRRIYVNEAHVMPLMAKAIEAGLEVEELIEFAKQVKNWTEFRAEMEEIANG
;
A
#
# COMPACT_ATOMS: atom_id res chain seq x y z
N MET A 1 -28.20 -54.32 19.91
CA MET A 1 -28.37 -53.06 19.16
C MET A 1 -27.00 -52.44 18.99
N SER A 2 -26.52 -52.28 17.76
CA SER A 2 -25.23 -51.64 17.49
C SER A 2 -25.34 -50.15 17.86
N TYR A 3 -24.45 -49.69 18.75
CA TYR A 3 -24.34 -48.29 19.14
C TYR A 3 -23.85 -47.48 17.93
N ARG A 4 -24.71 -46.63 17.38
CA ARG A 4 -24.33 -45.72 16.29
C ARG A 4 -23.77 -44.44 16.90
N GLU A 5 -22.50 -44.17 16.63
CA GLU A 5 -21.89 -42.90 17.01
C GLU A 5 -22.52 -41.75 16.21
N SER A 6 -23.03 -40.75 16.92
CA SER A 6 -23.67 -39.59 16.28
C SER A 6 -22.63 -38.69 15.62
N ILE A 7 -22.88 -38.30 14.36
CA ILE A 7 -22.06 -37.29 13.68
C ILE A 7 -22.12 -35.98 14.47
N ARG A 8 -20.96 -35.41 14.79
CA ARG A 8 -20.82 -34.14 15.51
C ARG A 8 -21.50 -33.01 14.73
N LYS A 9 -22.12 -32.05 15.43
CA LYS A 9 -22.79 -30.90 14.79
C LYS A 9 -21.84 -30.07 13.91
N SER A 10 -20.57 -29.92 14.30
CA SER A 10 -19.54 -29.23 13.51
C SER A 10 -19.29 -29.92 12.18
N VAL A 11 -19.08 -31.24 12.20
CA VAL A 11 -18.87 -32.05 10.98
C VAL A 11 -20.10 -31.98 10.07
N ARG A 12 -21.32 -32.02 10.63
CA ARG A 12 -22.55 -31.85 9.84
C ARG A 12 -22.60 -30.50 9.12
N PHE A 13 -22.19 -29.43 9.81
CA PHE A 13 -22.14 -28.10 9.22
C PHE A 13 -21.06 -28.01 8.13
N GLU A 14 -19.89 -28.61 8.33
CA GLU A 14 -18.82 -28.66 7.32
C GLU A 14 -19.25 -29.41 6.06
N VAL A 15 -19.96 -30.54 6.19
CA VAL A 15 -20.53 -31.28 5.06
C VAL A 15 -21.54 -30.41 4.30
N PHE A 16 -22.46 -29.74 5.00
CA PHE A 16 -23.42 -28.83 4.36
C PHE A 16 -22.73 -27.66 3.66
N LYS A 17 -21.69 -27.08 4.27
CA LYS A 17 -20.91 -25.99 3.67
C LYS A 17 -20.16 -26.45 2.42
N ARG A 18 -19.48 -27.60 2.47
CA ARG A 18 -18.80 -28.22 1.32
C ARG A 18 -19.75 -28.42 0.14
N ASP A 19 -20.94 -28.94 0.43
CA ASP A 19 -21.96 -29.27 -0.55
C ASP A 19 -22.84 -28.06 -0.92
N ASN A 20 -22.49 -26.86 -0.48
CA ASN A 20 -23.21 -25.62 -0.72
C ASN A 20 -24.72 -25.73 -0.41
N PHE A 21 -25.05 -26.38 0.71
CA PHE A 21 -26.42 -26.64 1.16
C PHE A 21 -27.31 -27.24 0.06
N THR A 22 -26.73 -28.15 -0.75
CA THR A 22 -27.36 -28.78 -1.89
C THR A 22 -27.30 -30.30 -1.74
N CYS A 23 -28.43 -30.98 -1.93
CA CYS A 23 -28.51 -32.43 -1.99
C CYS A 23 -27.64 -32.95 -3.13
N GLN A 24 -26.65 -33.78 -2.81
CA GLN A 24 -25.70 -34.34 -3.77
C GLN A 24 -26.31 -35.41 -4.69
N TYR A 25 -27.51 -35.89 -4.35
CA TYR A 25 -28.23 -36.89 -5.15
C TYR A 25 -29.15 -36.28 -6.20
N CYS A 26 -29.89 -35.23 -5.86
CA CYS A 26 -30.94 -34.66 -6.72
C CYS A 26 -30.80 -33.16 -6.99
N GLY A 27 -29.83 -32.47 -6.40
CA GLY A 27 -29.61 -31.03 -6.58
C GLY A 27 -30.58 -30.11 -5.82
N ALA A 28 -31.53 -30.65 -5.05
CA ALA A 28 -32.43 -29.83 -4.23
C ALA A 28 -31.68 -29.06 -3.14
N LYS A 29 -32.05 -27.81 -2.87
CA LYS A 29 -31.32 -26.91 -1.97
C LYS A 29 -32.14 -26.50 -0.75
N ALA A 30 -31.46 -26.16 0.35
CA ALA A 30 -32.11 -25.48 1.46
C ALA A 30 -32.44 -24.02 1.07
N PRO A 31 -33.53 -23.42 1.61
CA PRO A 31 -34.46 -23.99 2.59
C PRO A 31 -35.63 -24.82 1.98
N ASP A 32 -35.71 -24.95 0.65
CA ASP A 32 -36.82 -25.60 -0.04
C ASP A 32 -37.00 -27.09 0.33
N VAL A 33 -35.92 -27.73 0.79
CA VAL A 33 -35.94 -29.09 1.34
C VAL A 33 -35.19 -29.17 2.66
N VAL A 34 -35.64 -30.10 3.52
CA VAL A 34 -34.90 -30.47 4.73
C VAL A 34 -33.68 -31.31 4.34
N LEU A 35 -32.50 -30.84 4.71
CA LEU A 35 -31.22 -31.50 4.44
C LEU A 35 -30.73 -32.29 5.66
N HIS A 36 -30.17 -33.47 5.38
CA HIS A 36 -29.55 -34.37 6.32
C HIS A 36 -28.15 -34.73 5.83
N VAL A 37 -27.31 -35.22 6.74
CA VAL A 37 -26.05 -35.86 6.36
C VAL A 37 -26.31 -37.35 6.22
N ASP A 38 -25.91 -37.91 5.08
CA ASP A 38 -26.00 -39.32 4.74
C ASP A 38 -24.60 -39.90 4.52
N HIS A 39 -24.42 -41.18 4.81
CA HIS A 39 -23.16 -41.89 4.61
C HIS A 39 -23.12 -42.54 3.23
N ILE A 40 -22.07 -42.29 2.45
CA ILE A 40 -21.90 -42.90 1.12
C ILE A 40 -21.76 -44.42 1.27
N ASN A 41 -20.84 -44.87 2.13
CA ASN A 41 -20.80 -46.24 2.63
C ASN A 41 -21.62 -46.33 3.93
N PRO A 42 -22.74 -47.08 3.97
CA PRO A 42 -23.58 -47.16 5.15
C PRO A 42 -22.83 -47.69 6.38
N VAL A 43 -23.17 -47.18 7.57
CA VAL A 43 -22.61 -47.66 8.85
C VAL A 43 -22.78 -49.16 9.05
N SER A 44 -23.90 -49.74 8.58
CA SER A 44 -24.15 -51.19 8.64
C SER A 44 -23.15 -52.04 7.84
N LYS A 45 -22.39 -51.40 6.93
CA LYS A 45 -21.39 -52.02 6.07
C LYS A 45 -19.97 -51.49 6.35
N GLY A 46 -19.78 -50.94 7.55
CA GLY A 46 -18.47 -50.48 8.03
C GLY A 46 -18.08 -49.07 7.62
N GLY A 47 -19.01 -48.25 7.12
CA GLY A 47 -18.73 -46.83 6.86
C GLY A 47 -18.46 -46.04 8.14
N ASP A 48 -17.46 -45.17 8.08
CA ASP A 48 -17.04 -44.28 9.16
C ASP A 48 -17.75 -42.91 9.12
N ASN A 49 -17.44 -42.06 10.08
CA ASN A 49 -17.92 -40.68 10.14
C ASN A 49 -16.90 -39.68 9.55
N GLU A 50 -15.95 -40.12 8.74
CA GLU A 50 -15.01 -39.20 8.08
C GLU A 50 -15.76 -38.34 7.06
N ILE A 51 -15.37 -37.05 6.95
CA ILE A 51 -16.07 -36.08 6.10
C ILE A 51 -16.19 -36.53 4.63
N ILE A 52 -15.22 -37.31 4.15
CA ILE A 52 -15.20 -37.89 2.81
C ILE A 52 -16.26 -38.97 2.59
N ASN A 53 -16.72 -39.65 3.64
CA ASN A 53 -17.79 -40.64 3.60
C ASN A 53 -19.17 -40.02 3.83
N LEU A 54 -19.26 -38.71 4.04
CA LEU A 54 -20.48 -38.00 4.38
C LEU A 54 -20.91 -37.07 3.25
N VAL A 55 -22.21 -37.02 2.96
CA VAL A 55 -22.81 -36.13 1.95
C VAL A 55 -24.10 -35.48 2.44
N THR A 56 -24.42 -34.34 1.84
CA THR A 56 -25.70 -33.66 2.01
C THR A 56 -26.77 -34.36 1.18
N ALA A 57 -27.85 -34.77 1.83
CA ALA A 57 -28.99 -35.44 1.21
C ALA A 57 -30.30 -34.81 1.65
N CYS A 58 -31.25 -34.58 0.74
CA CYS A 58 -32.60 -34.19 1.12
C CYS A 58 -33.34 -35.38 1.75
N LEU A 59 -34.34 -35.11 2.60
CA LEU A 59 -35.11 -36.15 3.28
C LEU A 59 -35.64 -37.26 2.34
N PRO A 60 -36.23 -36.98 1.16
CA PRO A 60 -36.67 -38.02 0.22
C PRO A 60 -35.53 -38.92 -0.29
N CYS A 61 -34.37 -38.34 -0.63
CA CYS A 61 -33.23 -39.11 -1.13
C CYS A 61 -32.60 -39.97 -0.03
N ASN A 62 -32.49 -39.41 1.18
CA ASN A 62 -31.96 -40.13 2.34
C ASN A 62 -32.83 -41.36 2.69
N LEU A 63 -34.16 -41.17 2.71
CA LEU A 63 -35.12 -42.27 2.95
C LEU A 63 -35.12 -43.30 1.81
N GLY A 64 -35.02 -42.85 0.56
CA GLY A 64 -35.01 -43.73 -0.61
C GLY A 64 -33.75 -44.59 -0.75
N LYS A 65 -32.60 -44.11 -0.24
CA LYS A 65 -31.34 -44.86 -0.26
C LYS A 65 -31.26 -45.93 0.84
N SER A 66 -31.68 -45.62 2.07
CA SER A 66 -31.61 -46.53 3.22
C SER A 66 -30.20 -47.16 3.37
N ASP A 67 -30.04 -48.48 3.32
CA ASP A 67 -28.77 -49.21 3.45
C ASP A 67 -28.16 -49.66 2.10
N ARG A 68 -28.68 -49.16 0.98
CA ARG A 68 -28.16 -49.48 -0.35
C ARG A 68 -26.77 -48.88 -0.52
N LEU A 69 -25.83 -49.73 -0.90
CA LEU A 69 -24.48 -49.32 -1.30
C LEU A 69 -24.59 -48.58 -2.63
N LEU A 70 -23.97 -47.41 -2.71
CA LEU A 70 -23.61 -46.85 -4.00
C LEU A 70 -22.44 -47.70 -4.49
N SER A 71 -22.68 -48.57 -5.47
CA SER A 71 -21.64 -49.41 -6.08
C SER A 71 -20.64 -48.60 -6.93
N ASP A 72 -20.88 -47.30 -7.07
CA ASP A 72 -20.13 -46.39 -7.91
C ASP A 72 -19.22 -45.51 -7.04
N THR A 73 -17.91 -45.69 -7.18
CA THR A 73 -16.88 -44.89 -6.50
C THR A 73 -16.85 -43.44 -6.98
N SER A 74 -17.54 -43.12 -8.07
CA SER A 74 -17.58 -41.77 -8.67
C SER A 74 -17.96 -40.66 -7.68
N MET A 75 -18.80 -40.97 -6.69
CA MET A 75 -19.20 -40.00 -5.65
C MET A 75 -18.07 -39.69 -4.66
N LEU A 76 -17.28 -40.69 -4.27
CA LEU A 76 -16.11 -40.51 -3.41
C LEU A 76 -15.01 -39.76 -4.15
N ASP A 77 -14.78 -40.12 -5.42
CA ASP A 77 -13.77 -39.47 -6.27
C ASP A 77 -14.13 -37.99 -6.53
N ARG A 78 -15.41 -37.68 -6.78
CA ARG A 78 -15.90 -36.29 -6.88
C ARG A 78 -15.68 -35.51 -5.58
N GLN A 79 -15.90 -36.14 -4.42
CA GLN A 79 -15.68 -35.47 -3.13
C GLN A 79 -14.20 -35.25 -2.81
N ARG A 80 -13.34 -36.21 -3.15
CA ARG A 80 -11.89 -36.03 -3.06
C ARG A 80 -11.43 -34.85 -3.90
N ALA A 81 -11.80 -34.83 -5.18
CA ALA A 81 -11.46 -33.74 -6.09
C ALA A 81 -12.00 -32.38 -5.60
N GLN A 82 -13.22 -32.35 -5.06
CA GLN A 82 -13.79 -31.12 -4.50
C GLN A 82 -13.05 -30.63 -3.24
N LEU A 83 -12.65 -31.55 -2.35
CA LEU A 83 -11.86 -31.20 -1.17
C LEU A 83 -10.45 -30.74 -1.53
N GLU A 84 -9.83 -31.36 -2.54
CA GLU A 84 -8.53 -30.94 -3.10
C GLU A 84 -8.61 -29.53 -3.68
N ASP A 85 -9.59 -29.23 -4.56
CA ASP A 85 -9.79 -27.88 -5.10
C ASP A 85 -10.06 -26.84 -4.00
N LEU A 86 -10.84 -27.19 -2.96
CA LEU A 86 -11.07 -26.29 -1.83
C LEU A 86 -9.79 -26.03 -1.01
N ASN A 87 -8.95 -27.05 -0.82
CA ASN A 87 -7.67 -26.90 -0.13
C ASN A 87 -6.70 -26.08 -0.96
N GLU A 88 -6.58 -26.33 -2.27
CA GLU A 88 -5.74 -25.53 -3.18
C GLU A 88 -6.15 -24.06 -3.16
N ARG A 89 -7.45 -23.75 -3.24
CA ARG A 89 -7.95 -22.37 -3.14
C ARG A 89 -7.63 -21.74 -1.80
N ARG A 90 -7.71 -22.52 -0.71
CA ARG A 90 -7.37 -22.04 0.63
C ARG A 90 -5.87 -21.72 0.72
N GLU A 91 -5.01 -22.62 0.25
CA GLU A 91 -3.56 -22.43 0.21
C GLU A 91 -3.20 -21.20 -0.63
N GLN A 92 -3.83 -21.02 -1.80
CA GLN A 92 -3.67 -19.82 -2.62
C GLN A 92 -4.05 -18.54 -1.86
N LEU A 93 -5.17 -18.54 -1.13
CA LEU A 93 -5.58 -17.38 -0.31
C LEU A 93 -4.60 -17.11 0.84
N GLU A 94 -4.12 -18.16 1.51
CA GLU A 94 -3.12 -18.04 2.58
C GLU A 94 -1.81 -17.46 2.03
N MET A 95 -1.36 -17.90 0.85
CA MET A 95 -0.19 -17.32 0.16
C MET A 95 -0.40 -15.84 -0.21
N MET A 96 -1.57 -15.47 -0.74
CA MET A 96 -1.88 -14.08 -1.08
C MET A 96 -1.88 -13.16 0.15
N LEU A 97 -2.40 -13.64 1.28
CA LEU A 97 -2.39 -12.90 2.54
C LEU A 97 -0.97 -12.75 3.08
N ALA A 98 -0.17 -13.82 3.07
CA ALA A 98 1.23 -13.78 3.49
C ALA A 98 2.05 -12.78 2.66
N TRP A 99 1.89 -12.80 1.33
CA TRP A 99 2.56 -11.85 0.44
C TRP A 99 2.16 -10.39 0.73
N ARG A 100 0.88 -10.14 1.04
CA ARG A 100 0.41 -8.80 1.42
C ARG A 100 1.06 -8.33 2.72
N ASP A 101 1.17 -9.20 3.72
CA ASP A 101 1.78 -8.88 5.01
C ASP A 101 3.29 -8.59 4.85
N GLU A 102 4.00 -9.36 4.03
CA GLU A 102 5.41 -9.10 3.66
C GLU A 102 5.61 -7.76 2.95
N LEU A 103 4.73 -7.40 2.01
CA LEU A 103 4.79 -6.09 1.36
C LEU A 103 4.58 -4.94 2.36
N GLN A 104 3.68 -5.13 3.32
CA GLN A 104 3.43 -4.14 4.36
C GLN A 104 4.63 -4.01 5.31
N SER A 105 5.25 -5.13 5.72
CA SER A 105 6.44 -5.10 6.56
C SER A 105 7.60 -4.40 5.87
N PHE A 106 7.83 -4.67 4.58
CA PHE A 106 8.85 -3.98 3.79
C PHE A 106 8.64 -2.45 3.75
N GLY A 107 7.38 -2.02 3.66
CA GLY A 107 7.01 -0.60 3.72
C GLY A 107 7.39 0.04 5.06
N GLU A 108 7.07 -0.60 6.19
CA GLU A 108 7.42 -0.09 7.52
C GLU A 108 8.93 -0.16 7.80
N GLU A 109 9.63 -1.20 7.34
CA GLU A 109 11.10 -1.28 7.40
C GLU A 109 11.75 -0.12 6.65
N THR A 110 11.27 0.20 5.45
CA THR A 110 11.75 1.33 4.67
C THR A 110 11.55 2.66 5.41
N VAL A 111 10.39 2.86 6.04
CA VAL A 111 10.11 4.05 6.85
C VAL A 111 11.08 4.15 8.02
N GLN A 112 11.33 3.03 8.70
CA GLN A 112 12.24 2.98 9.84
C GLN A 112 13.68 3.30 9.42
N LEU A 113 14.17 2.72 8.32
CA LEU A 113 15.51 3.01 7.78
C LEU A 113 15.68 4.50 7.43
N ILE A 114 14.67 5.11 6.81
CA ILE A 114 14.70 6.55 6.51
C ILE A 114 14.69 7.37 7.81
N ALA A 115 13.83 7.02 8.78
CA ALA A 115 13.75 7.70 10.07
C ALA A 115 15.08 7.64 10.85
N ASP A 116 15.74 6.49 10.85
CA ASP A 116 17.04 6.29 11.48
C ASP A 116 18.12 7.12 10.78
N ARG A 117 18.09 7.16 9.45
CA ARG A 117 19.04 7.97 8.66
C ARG A 117 18.85 9.47 8.90
N ILE A 118 17.61 9.95 9.00
CA ILE A 118 17.29 11.33 9.36
C ILE A 118 17.80 11.64 10.77
N THR A 119 17.49 10.76 11.73
CA THR A 119 17.94 10.88 13.13
C THR A 119 19.46 10.96 13.23
N ALA A 120 20.19 10.16 12.44
CA ALA A 120 21.65 10.20 12.39
C ALA A 120 22.23 11.53 11.91
N ARG A 121 21.48 12.34 11.15
CA ARG A 121 21.90 13.69 10.70
C ARG A 121 21.49 14.79 11.70
N MET A 122 20.48 14.54 12.53
CA MET A 122 19.89 15.50 13.47
C MET A 122 20.33 15.20 14.91
N VAL A 123 21.60 15.46 15.21
CA VAL A 123 22.24 15.11 16.49
C VAL A 123 21.43 15.62 17.69
N GLY A 124 21.10 14.72 18.63
CA GLY A 124 20.34 15.05 19.83
C GLY A 124 18.82 15.01 19.66
N HIS A 125 18.32 14.75 18.46
CA HIS A 125 16.90 14.66 18.14
C HIS A 125 16.57 13.30 17.52
N SER A 126 15.28 12.96 17.43
CA SER A 126 14.84 11.71 16.81
C SER A 126 13.50 11.87 16.12
N VAL A 127 13.26 11.03 15.11
CA VAL A 127 11.98 10.98 14.40
C VAL A 127 10.96 10.18 15.23
N ASN A 128 9.90 10.85 15.67
CA ASN A 128 8.78 10.23 16.38
C ASN A 128 7.76 9.57 15.42
N GLU A 129 6.70 8.96 15.97
CA GLU A 129 5.65 8.30 15.17
C GLU A 129 4.89 9.24 14.24
N HIS A 130 4.76 10.52 14.60
CA HIS A 130 4.20 11.52 13.70
C HIS A 130 5.12 11.75 12.49
N GLY A 131 6.43 11.91 12.73
CA GLY A 131 7.45 12.01 11.68
C GLY A 131 7.47 10.79 10.77
N LYS A 132 7.40 9.56 11.33
CA LYS A 132 7.27 8.33 10.52
C LYS A 132 6.00 8.32 9.67
N THR A 133 4.89 8.86 10.18
CA THR A 133 3.66 9.03 9.41
C THR A 133 3.81 10.01 8.25
N VAL A 134 4.62 11.05 8.42
CA VAL A 134 4.98 11.96 7.32
C VAL A 134 5.88 11.26 6.30
N ILE A 135 6.88 10.48 6.74
CA ILE A 135 7.75 9.69 5.87
C ILE A 135 6.96 8.67 5.04
N ARG A 136 5.95 8.00 5.63
CA ARG A 136 5.01 7.13 4.89
C ARG A 136 4.32 7.85 3.71
N LYS A 137 4.10 9.16 3.81
CA LYS A 137 3.53 9.96 2.71
C LYS A 137 4.59 10.31 1.66
N TRP A 138 5.86 10.43 2.06
CA TRP A 138 6.97 10.71 1.16
C TRP A 138 7.30 9.52 0.27
N ILE A 139 7.40 8.31 0.83
CA ILE A 139 7.73 7.09 0.05
C ILE A 139 6.66 6.73 -1.00
N LYS A 140 5.44 7.27 -0.86
CA LYS A 140 4.38 7.15 -1.87
C LYS A 140 4.57 8.08 -3.07
N LYS A 141 5.44 9.10 -2.96
CA LYS A 141 5.61 10.19 -3.94
C LYS A 141 7.04 10.28 -4.47
N PHE A 142 8.02 9.89 -3.67
CA PHE A 142 9.44 10.00 -3.92
C PHE A 142 10.11 8.65 -3.70
N SER A 143 11.11 8.36 -4.52
CA SER A 143 12.00 7.23 -4.30
C SER A 143 12.84 7.44 -3.03
N VAL A 144 13.37 6.34 -2.47
CA VAL A 144 14.25 6.41 -1.29
C VAL A 144 15.50 7.24 -1.61
N GLU A 145 16.08 7.05 -2.80
CA GLU A 145 17.23 7.82 -3.28
C GLU A 145 16.96 9.34 -3.28
N GLU A 146 15.83 9.78 -3.86
CA GLU A 146 15.45 11.20 -3.84
C GLU A 146 15.33 11.77 -2.43
N ILE A 147 14.79 10.98 -1.49
CA ILE A 147 14.63 11.40 -0.09
C ILE A 147 16.00 11.52 0.59
N LEU A 148 16.91 10.57 0.36
CA LEU A 148 18.24 10.56 0.96
C LEU A 148 19.11 11.72 0.40
N ASP A 149 19.10 11.94 -0.90
CA ASP A 149 19.77 13.08 -1.52
C ASP A 149 19.25 14.42 -0.98
N ALA A 150 17.92 14.53 -0.83
CA ALA A 150 17.30 15.72 -0.28
C ALA A 150 17.64 15.93 1.20
N LEU A 151 17.73 14.84 1.97
CA LEU A 151 18.18 14.88 3.37
C LEU A 151 19.61 15.40 3.47
N ASP A 152 20.54 14.91 2.65
CA ASP A 152 21.93 15.36 2.71
C ASP A 152 22.04 16.87 2.42
N ILE A 153 21.32 17.37 1.40
CA ILE A 153 21.26 18.80 1.07
C ILE A 153 20.62 19.63 2.21
N ALA A 154 19.57 19.11 2.84
CA ALA A 154 18.91 19.80 3.93
C ALA A 154 19.80 19.85 5.18
N ALA A 155 20.45 18.74 5.50
CA ALA A 155 21.28 18.57 6.69
C ALA A 155 22.57 19.39 6.65
N ASP A 156 23.11 19.71 5.47
CA ASP A 156 24.29 20.58 5.32
C ASP A 156 24.08 22.00 5.88
N LYS A 157 22.83 22.41 6.12
CA LYS A 157 22.48 23.70 6.71
C LYS A 157 22.38 23.68 8.23
N LEU A 158 22.39 22.49 8.85
CA LEU A 158 22.27 22.36 10.29
C LEU A 158 23.55 22.82 10.99
N SER A 159 23.39 23.50 12.12
CA SER A 159 24.50 23.75 13.03
C SER A 159 25.02 22.44 13.66
N THR A 160 26.20 22.48 14.28
CA THR A 160 26.82 21.31 14.93
C THR A 160 25.95 20.74 16.06
N ALA A 161 25.12 21.58 16.68
CA ALA A 161 24.21 21.21 17.76
C ALA A 161 22.86 21.90 17.49
N PRO A 162 22.07 21.37 16.54
CA PRO A 162 20.90 22.06 16.06
C PRO A 162 19.79 22.06 17.11
N ASP A 163 19.11 23.18 17.23
CA ASP A 163 17.91 23.26 18.06
C ASP A 163 16.70 22.59 17.38
N GLN A 164 15.55 22.63 18.06
CA GLN A 164 14.34 22.00 17.55
C GLN A 164 13.80 22.70 16.29
N GLU A 165 14.01 24.00 16.14
CA GLU A 165 13.52 24.77 14.99
C GLU A 165 14.34 24.42 13.75
N GLU A 166 15.67 24.42 13.86
CA GLU A 166 16.58 24.01 12.78
C GLU A 166 16.27 22.59 12.27
N VAL A 167 16.04 21.66 13.20
CA VAL A 167 15.71 20.27 12.88
C VAL A 167 14.38 20.15 12.14
N LEU A 168 13.35 20.87 12.59
CA LEU A 168 12.04 20.89 11.93
C LEU A 168 12.13 21.52 10.54
N GLU A 169 12.86 22.62 10.39
CA GLU A 169 13.08 23.26 9.09
C GLU A 169 13.80 22.32 8.11
N CYS A 170 14.81 21.60 8.59
CA CYS A 170 15.52 20.59 7.82
C CYS A 170 14.59 19.45 7.39
N PHE A 171 13.81 18.88 8.31
CA PHE A 171 12.85 17.81 8.02
C PHE A 171 11.80 18.25 6.98
N ASP A 172 11.24 19.44 7.15
CA ASP A 172 10.23 19.99 6.24
C ASP A 172 10.81 20.40 4.88
N ALA A 173 12.12 20.65 4.80
CA ALA A 173 12.80 20.98 3.55
C ALA A 173 12.92 19.77 2.61
N ILE A 174 13.05 18.55 3.14
CA ILE A 174 13.26 17.32 2.37
C ILE A 174 12.25 17.19 1.20
N PRO A 175 10.93 17.16 1.43
CA PRO A 175 9.97 17.01 0.33
C PRO A 175 9.97 18.21 -0.62
N ARG A 176 10.30 19.42 -0.16
CA ARG A 176 10.42 20.62 -1.02
C ARG A 176 11.62 20.48 -1.96
N ILE A 177 12.73 19.94 -1.48
CA ILE A 177 13.93 19.69 -2.27
C ILE A 177 13.65 18.60 -3.32
N CYS A 178 12.99 17.50 -2.93
CA CYS A 178 12.60 16.45 -3.89
C CYS A 178 11.75 17.02 -5.03
N VAL A 179 10.73 17.83 -4.72
CA VAL A 179 9.90 18.48 -5.74
C VAL A 179 10.70 19.43 -6.61
N THR A 180 11.58 20.23 -6.01
CA THR A 180 12.39 21.21 -6.75
C THR A 180 13.33 20.51 -7.74
N ARG A 181 13.98 19.42 -7.33
CA ARG A 181 14.91 18.66 -8.21
C ARG A 181 14.24 18.02 -9.42
N ARG A 182 12.92 17.81 -9.38
CA ARG A 182 12.13 17.33 -10.53
C ARG A 182 11.80 18.43 -11.55
N LEU A 183 12.00 19.70 -11.20
CA LEU A 183 11.73 20.80 -12.12
C LEU A 183 12.86 20.93 -13.15
N PRO A 184 12.60 21.49 -14.34
CA PRO A 184 13.66 21.86 -15.29
C PRO A 184 14.69 22.78 -14.63
N GLU A 185 15.96 22.64 -15.03
CA GLU A 185 17.10 23.37 -14.45
C GLU A 185 16.87 24.88 -14.36
N ALA A 186 16.32 25.49 -15.43
CA ALA A 186 15.97 26.91 -15.44
C ALA A 186 15.01 27.29 -14.30
N LYS A 187 13.96 26.48 -14.06
CA LYS A 187 13.02 26.73 -12.95
C LYS A 187 13.66 26.53 -11.58
N GLN A 188 14.59 25.58 -11.43
CA GLN A 188 15.34 25.40 -10.18
C GLN A 188 16.17 26.64 -9.86
N LYS A 189 16.93 27.12 -10.85
CA LYS A 189 17.76 28.32 -10.72
C LYS A 189 16.94 29.60 -10.50
N MET A 190 15.76 29.74 -11.12
CA MET A 190 14.82 30.82 -10.82
C MET A 190 14.34 30.81 -9.36
N LEU A 191 13.99 29.63 -8.82
CA LEU A 191 13.58 29.49 -7.42
C LEU A 191 14.72 29.86 -6.47
N TYR A 192 15.95 29.51 -6.83
CA TYR A 192 17.16 29.91 -6.12
C TYR A 192 17.37 31.44 -6.15
N ALA A 193 17.27 32.07 -7.32
CA ALA A 193 17.33 33.53 -7.47
C ALA A 193 16.25 34.23 -6.62
N ARG A 194 15.00 33.74 -6.66
CA ARG A 194 13.92 34.24 -5.79
C ARG A 194 14.28 34.14 -4.30
N GLY A 195 14.92 33.04 -3.89
CA GLY A 195 15.39 32.85 -2.52
C GLY A 195 16.50 33.83 -2.10
N ILE A 196 17.38 34.21 -3.03
CA ILE A 196 18.36 35.29 -2.81
C ILE A 196 17.63 36.63 -2.61
N LEU A 197 16.71 36.97 -3.52
CA LEU A 197 15.96 38.23 -3.47
C LEU A 197 15.19 38.38 -2.15
N ARG A 198 14.42 37.36 -1.74
CA ARG A 198 13.63 37.39 -0.49
C ARG A 198 14.45 37.66 0.76
N ARG A 199 15.70 37.20 0.81
CA ARG A 199 16.58 37.39 1.97
C ARG A 199 17.21 38.79 1.99
N ARG A 200 17.33 39.44 0.83
CA ARG A 200 18.06 40.72 0.69
C ARG A 200 17.14 41.92 0.57
N ILE A 201 16.00 41.77 -0.11
CA ILE A 201 15.11 42.88 -0.48
C ILE A 201 13.63 42.48 -0.33
N TYR A 202 12.76 43.49 -0.31
CA TYR A 202 11.34 43.27 -0.53
C TYR A 202 11.10 42.67 -1.92
N VAL A 203 10.18 41.72 -2.03
CA VAL A 203 9.83 41.05 -3.29
C VAL A 203 8.31 40.94 -3.39
N ASN A 204 7.75 41.25 -4.55
CA ASN A 204 6.35 40.93 -4.82
C ASN A 204 6.23 39.47 -5.30
N GLU A 205 5.77 38.59 -4.40
CA GLU A 205 5.66 37.14 -4.64
C GLU A 205 4.76 36.78 -5.81
N ALA A 206 3.74 37.59 -6.13
CA ALA A 206 2.84 37.33 -7.24
C ALA A 206 3.50 37.58 -8.60
N HIS A 207 4.51 38.45 -8.66
CA HIS A 207 5.11 38.91 -9.90
C HIS A 207 6.53 38.40 -10.16
N VAL A 208 7.28 38.02 -9.11
CA VAL A 208 8.71 37.66 -9.24
C VAL A 208 8.94 36.48 -10.18
N MET A 209 8.16 35.41 -10.08
CA MET A 209 8.33 34.24 -10.94
C MET A 209 7.92 34.51 -12.40
N PRO A 210 6.75 35.13 -12.69
CA PRO A 210 6.38 35.53 -14.05
C PRO A 210 7.38 36.47 -14.73
N LEU A 211 7.95 37.43 -14.00
CA LEU A 211 8.93 38.38 -14.55
C LEU A 211 10.21 37.66 -14.99
N MET A 212 10.79 36.85 -14.10
CA MET A 212 11.99 36.07 -14.43
C MET A 212 11.74 35.09 -15.58
N ALA A 213 10.55 34.48 -15.64
CA ALA A 213 10.20 33.54 -16.71
C ALA A 213 10.20 34.24 -18.07
N LYS A 214 9.57 35.41 -18.17
CA LYS A 214 9.53 36.20 -19.40
C LYS A 214 10.92 36.68 -19.83
N ALA A 215 11.74 37.14 -18.88
CA ALA A 215 13.10 37.57 -19.19
C ALA A 215 13.96 36.42 -19.75
N ILE A 216 13.86 35.21 -19.17
CA ILE A 216 14.54 34.01 -19.67
C ILE A 216 14.02 33.61 -21.06
N GLU A 217 12.71 33.66 -21.28
CA GLU A 217 12.10 33.41 -22.60
C GLU A 217 12.57 34.41 -23.67
N ALA A 218 12.90 35.65 -23.27
CA ALA A 218 13.48 36.68 -24.13
C ALA A 218 15.01 36.55 -24.33
N GLY A 219 15.65 35.57 -23.70
CA GLY A 219 17.08 35.25 -23.90
C GLY A 219 17.99 35.56 -22.72
N LEU A 220 17.46 35.94 -21.55
CA LEU A 220 18.28 36.09 -20.33
C LEU A 220 18.83 34.74 -19.88
N GLU A 221 20.14 34.63 -19.77
CA GLU A 221 20.77 33.43 -19.22
C GLU A 221 20.53 33.34 -17.72
N VAL A 222 20.32 32.11 -17.24
CA VAL A 222 19.86 31.90 -15.85
C VAL A 222 20.95 32.22 -14.83
N GLU A 223 22.21 32.08 -15.22
CA GLU A 223 23.39 32.52 -14.48
C GLU A 223 23.42 34.04 -14.29
N GLU A 224 23.10 34.80 -15.34
CA GLU A 224 23.06 36.27 -15.30
C GLU A 224 21.95 36.76 -14.36
N LEU A 225 20.78 36.10 -14.39
CA LEU A 225 19.69 36.35 -13.45
C LEU A 225 20.13 36.17 -11.99
N ILE A 226 20.90 35.12 -11.69
CA ILE A 226 21.40 34.85 -10.34
C ILE A 226 22.38 35.93 -9.89
N GLU A 227 23.33 36.32 -10.76
CA GLU A 227 24.29 37.39 -10.43
C GLU A 227 23.59 38.73 -10.22
N PHE A 228 22.61 39.06 -11.07
CA PHE A 228 21.81 40.27 -10.90
C PHE A 228 21.03 40.26 -9.57
N ALA A 229 20.41 39.12 -9.21
CA ALA A 229 19.70 38.97 -7.94
C ALA A 229 20.61 39.16 -6.71
N LYS A 230 21.91 38.89 -6.81
CA LYS A 230 22.90 39.12 -5.74
C LYS A 230 23.33 40.58 -5.61
N GLN A 231 23.08 41.43 -6.62
CA GLN A 231 23.58 42.81 -6.65
C GLN A 231 22.47 43.86 -6.54
N VAL A 232 21.29 43.57 -7.09
CA VAL A 232 20.16 44.53 -7.15
C VAL A 232 19.80 45.12 -5.78
N LYS A 233 19.47 46.42 -5.75
CA LYS A 233 19.29 47.17 -4.49
C LYS A 233 17.87 47.11 -3.95
N ASN A 234 16.87 47.03 -4.84
CA ASN A 234 15.46 47.02 -4.44
C ASN A 234 14.57 46.36 -5.51
N TRP A 235 13.31 46.12 -5.14
CA TRP A 235 12.32 45.49 -6.02
C TRP A 235 12.05 46.26 -7.31
N THR A 236 12.03 47.60 -7.23
CA THR A 236 11.70 48.45 -8.37
C THR A 236 12.75 48.33 -9.46
N GLU A 237 14.02 48.37 -9.08
CA GLU A 237 15.16 48.16 -9.98
C GLU A 237 15.15 46.75 -10.57
N PHE A 238 14.91 45.73 -9.74
CA PHE A 238 14.79 44.35 -10.23
C PHE A 238 13.68 44.20 -11.27
N ARG A 239 12.50 44.75 -10.97
CA ARG A 239 11.34 44.68 -11.86
C ARG A 239 11.60 45.41 -13.18
N ALA A 240 12.17 46.61 -13.13
CA ALA A 240 12.45 47.40 -14.32
C ALA A 240 13.37 46.66 -15.27
N GLU A 241 14.47 46.08 -14.76
CA GLU A 241 15.42 45.31 -15.56
C GLU A 241 14.75 44.08 -16.21
N MET A 242 13.98 43.30 -15.45
CA MET A 242 13.27 42.13 -16.00
C MET A 242 12.23 42.52 -17.05
N GLU A 243 11.54 43.65 -16.88
CA GLU A 243 10.59 44.18 -17.86
C GLU A 243 11.29 44.71 -19.11
N GLU A 244 12.44 45.36 -18.97
CA GLU A 244 13.26 45.85 -20.08
C GLU A 244 13.73 44.68 -20.95
N ILE A 245 14.38 43.68 -20.35
CA ILE A 245 14.85 42.48 -21.05
C ILE A 245 13.69 41.73 -21.72
N ALA A 246 12.55 41.62 -21.04
CA ALA A 246 11.39 40.92 -21.60
C ALA A 246 10.72 41.65 -22.77
N ASN A 247 10.88 42.97 -22.88
CA ASN A 247 10.22 43.79 -23.90
C ASN A 247 11.12 44.12 -25.11
N GLY A 248 12.44 43.93 -24.99
CA GLY A 248 13.41 44.16 -26.07
C GLY A 248 13.95 45.58 -26.11
#